data_AF-A0A1M7TX94-F1
#
_entry.id   AF-A0A1M7TX94-F1
#
_cell.length_a   1.000
_cell.length_b   1.000
_cell.length_c   1.000
_cell.angle_alpha   90.00
_cell.angle_beta   90.00
_cell.angle_gamma   90.00
#
_symmetry.space_group_name_H-M   'P 1'
#
loop_
_entity.id
_entity.type
_entity.pdbx_description
1 polymer ?
#
loop_
_entity_poly.entity_id
_entity_poly.type
_entity_poly.pdbx_seq_one_letter_code
_entity_poly.pdbx_strand_id
1 'polypeptide(L)'
;MSFAYFPAQAFATAAPAIPPKGAEPAPTPRIPPAHALRGLRRPRILARAARAAAAGYARKRDLPRLLPGFSPRDPSELMGKLRQVEAECEKARRAKATGYCAVRHVGILAALIAEAAAPTRTLRA
;
A
#
# COMPACT_ATOMS: atom_id res chain seq x y z
N MET A 1 21.95 3.11 -21.88
CA MET A 1 21.79 3.68 -20.52
C MET A 1 21.68 2.52 -19.56
N SER A 2 22.79 2.25 -18.88
CA SER A 2 23.10 0.96 -18.25
C SER A 2 22.52 0.85 -16.84
N PHE A 3 21.90 -0.30 -16.56
CA PHE A 3 21.54 -0.74 -15.23
C PHE A 3 22.81 -0.98 -14.40
N ALA A 4 23.03 -0.18 -13.35
CA ALA A 4 24.04 -0.44 -12.34
C ALA A 4 23.41 -1.25 -11.20
N TYR A 5 23.65 -2.55 -11.28
CA TYR A 5 23.47 -3.56 -10.24
C TYR A 5 24.28 -3.18 -8.98
N PHE A 6 23.60 -3.01 -7.85
CA PHE A 6 24.24 -2.74 -6.56
C PHE A 6 24.68 -4.08 -5.94
N PRO A 7 25.95 -4.23 -5.50
CA PRO A 7 26.54 -5.53 -5.24
C PRO A 7 26.00 -6.20 -3.98
N ALA A 8 25.72 -7.49 -4.10
CA ALA A 8 25.51 -8.43 -3.00
C ALA A 8 26.80 -8.59 -2.20
N GLN A 9 26.91 -7.89 -1.06
CA GLN A 9 27.99 -8.13 -0.11
C GLN A 9 27.60 -9.23 0.87
N ALA A 10 28.24 -10.37 0.66
CA ALA A 10 28.73 -11.35 1.65
C ALA A 10 28.03 -11.37 3.01
N PHE A 11 27.11 -12.33 3.19
CA PHE A 11 26.89 -12.91 4.52
C PHE A 11 27.62 -14.25 4.56
N ALA A 12 28.84 -14.19 5.07
CA ALA A 12 29.65 -15.34 5.38
C ALA A 12 28.86 -16.32 6.27
N THR A 13 28.90 -17.59 5.89
CA THR A 13 28.42 -18.73 6.65
C THR A 13 29.28 -18.89 7.90
N ALA A 14 28.73 -18.52 9.05
CA ALA A 14 29.16 -19.04 10.34
C ALA A 14 27.94 -19.69 10.99
N ALA A 15 27.92 -21.02 11.01
CA ALA A 15 26.95 -21.78 11.78
C ALA A 15 27.00 -21.33 13.25
N PRO A 16 25.88 -21.01 13.90
CA PRO A 16 25.93 -20.63 15.30
C PRO A 16 26.25 -21.87 16.15
N ALA A 17 27.35 -21.78 16.88
CA ALA A 17 27.64 -22.65 18.00
C ALA A 17 26.44 -22.64 18.96
N ILE A 18 25.99 -23.83 19.35
CA ILE A 18 24.94 -24.00 20.37
C ILE A 18 25.46 -23.38 21.67
N PRO A 19 24.78 -22.37 22.26
CA PRO A 19 25.23 -21.77 23.50
C PRO A 19 25.07 -22.76 24.67
N PRO A 20 25.94 -22.70 25.70
CA PRO A 20 25.80 -23.54 26.89
C PRO A 20 24.47 -23.24 27.60
N LYS A 21 23.77 -24.31 27.98
CA LYS A 21 22.47 -24.27 28.68
C LYS A 21 22.63 -23.56 30.03
N GLY A 22 22.25 -22.29 30.11
CA GLY A 22 22.19 -21.54 31.37
C GLY A 22 22.38 -20.02 31.32
N ALA A 23 22.66 -19.39 30.18
CA ALA A 23 22.86 -17.93 30.13
C ALA A 23 21.54 -17.15 30.00
N GLU A 24 21.26 -16.29 30.98
CA GLU A 24 20.14 -15.34 31.03
C GLU A 24 20.21 -14.33 29.85
N PRO A 25 19.12 -14.02 29.14
CA PRO A 25 19.16 -13.10 28.01
C PRO A 25 19.17 -11.62 28.45
N ALA A 26 20.13 -10.87 27.91
CA ALA A 26 20.24 -9.41 28.05
C ALA A 26 18.98 -8.63 27.61
N PRO A 27 18.73 -7.41 28.13
CA PRO A 27 17.55 -6.62 27.77
C PRO A 27 17.64 -6.13 26.32
N THR A 28 16.72 -6.61 25.47
CA THR A 28 16.56 -6.13 24.11
C THR A 28 15.98 -4.71 24.07
N PRO A 29 16.46 -3.79 23.21
CA PRO A 29 15.82 -2.49 23.00
C PRO A 29 14.43 -2.68 22.39
N ARG A 30 13.39 -2.26 23.13
CA ARG A 30 11.99 -2.37 22.76
C ARG A 30 11.64 -1.30 21.72
N ILE A 31 11.78 -1.62 20.43
CA ILE A 31 11.37 -0.74 19.32
C ILE A 31 9.86 -0.44 19.49
N PRO A 32 9.44 0.84 19.60
CA PRO A 32 8.01 1.15 19.76
C PRO A 32 7.24 0.80 18.48
N PRO A 33 6.04 0.18 18.58
CA PRO A 33 5.28 -0.20 17.40
C PRO A 33 4.78 1.05 16.69
N ALA A 34 4.73 1.02 15.36
CA ALA A 34 4.33 2.13 14.50
C ALA A 34 2.80 2.40 14.51
N HIS A 35 2.28 2.82 15.66
CA HIS A 35 0.85 2.91 15.94
C HIS A 35 0.19 4.23 15.50
N ALA A 36 0.91 5.14 14.85
CA ALA A 36 0.38 6.44 14.39
C ALA A 36 -0.47 6.38 13.09
N LEU A 37 -1.01 5.20 12.73
CA LEU A 37 -1.89 5.02 11.56
C LEU A 37 -3.12 4.14 11.90
N ARG A 38 -3.59 4.23 13.14
CA ARG A 38 -4.66 3.40 13.72
C ARG A 38 -6.07 3.56 13.12
N GLY A 39 -6.25 4.40 12.09
CA GLY A 39 -7.54 4.54 11.39
C GLY A 39 -7.73 3.60 10.20
N LEU A 40 -6.66 2.94 9.74
CA LEU A 40 -6.74 2.05 8.59
C LEU A 40 -6.32 0.65 8.99
N ARG A 41 -7.30 -0.25 9.18
CA ARG A 41 -7.10 -1.71 9.32
C ARG A 41 -6.58 -2.34 8.01
N ARG A 42 -5.65 -1.68 7.30
CA ARG A 42 -5.04 -2.17 6.07
C ARG A 42 -3.69 -2.79 6.44
N PRO A 43 -3.40 -4.06 6.09
CA PRO A 43 -2.11 -4.68 6.35
C PRO A 43 -1.01 -3.75 5.83
N ARG A 44 -0.01 -3.47 6.67
CA ARG A 44 0.96 -2.36 6.47
C ARG A 44 1.64 -2.38 5.11
N ILE A 45 1.69 -3.54 4.46
CA ILE A 45 2.20 -3.74 3.10
C ILE A 45 1.34 -3.07 2.01
N LEU A 46 0.01 -3.17 2.06
CA LEU A 46 -0.88 -2.57 1.06
C LEU A 46 -0.85 -1.04 1.13
N ALA A 47 -0.84 -0.50 2.35
CA ALA A 47 -0.73 0.94 2.56
C ALA A 47 0.63 1.50 2.08
N ARG A 48 1.72 0.73 2.24
CA ARG A 48 3.04 1.11 1.70
C ARG A 48 3.06 1.08 0.18
N ALA A 49 2.57 -0.01 -0.43
CA ALA A 49 2.49 -0.13 -1.88
C ALA A 49 1.63 0.98 -2.51
N ALA A 50 0.48 1.28 -1.89
CA ALA A 50 -0.42 2.33 -2.36
C ALA A 50 0.22 3.72 -2.31
N ARG A 51 0.99 4.04 -1.26
CA ARG A 51 1.72 5.32 -1.19
C ARG A 51 2.77 5.45 -2.29
N ALA A 52 3.53 4.38 -2.54
CA ALA A 52 4.52 4.38 -3.63
C ALA A 52 3.82 4.54 -5.00
N ALA A 53 2.71 3.85 -5.22
CA ALA A 53 1.94 3.94 -6.45
C ALA A 53 1.21 5.29 -6.63
N ALA A 54 0.82 5.96 -5.54
CA ALA A 54 0.13 7.25 -5.59
C ALA A 54 0.98 8.35 -6.26
N ALA A 55 2.31 8.30 -6.12
CA ALA A 55 3.21 9.25 -6.78
C ALA A 55 3.16 9.16 -8.32
N GLY A 56 2.84 7.98 -8.86
CA GLY A 56 2.71 7.75 -10.31
C GLY A 56 1.26 7.82 -10.82
N TYR A 57 0.29 8.10 -9.96
CA TYR A 57 -1.12 8.12 -10.32
C TYR A 57 -1.44 9.27 -11.28
N ALA A 58 -2.09 8.94 -12.40
CA ALA A 58 -2.57 9.91 -13.37
C ALA A 58 -4.05 9.65 -13.67
N ARG A 59 -4.92 10.59 -13.26
CA ARG A 59 -6.38 10.45 -13.34
C ARG A 59 -6.87 9.99 -14.72
N LYS A 60 -6.47 10.66 -15.81
CA LYS A 60 -6.86 10.28 -17.18
C LYS A 60 -6.49 8.86 -17.59
N ARG A 61 -5.33 8.36 -17.14
CA ARG A 61 -4.81 7.04 -17.53
C ARG A 61 -5.36 5.93 -16.64
N ASP A 62 -5.39 6.17 -15.35
CA ASP A 62 -5.62 5.13 -14.34
C ASP A 62 -7.10 5.03 -13.96
N LEU A 63 -7.83 6.14 -13.93
CA LEU A 63 -9.23 6.14 -13.52
C LEU A 63 -10.12 5.27 -14.43
N PRO A 64 -10.02 5.30 -15.77
CA PRO A 64 -10.82 4.42 -16.62
C PRO A 64 -10.54 2.93 -16.42
N ARG A 65 -9.32 2.59 -15.97
CA ARG A 65 -8.93 1.20 -15.66
C ARG A 65 -9.46 0.74 -14.31
N LEU A 66 -9.46 1.65 -13.32
CA LEU A 66 -9.89 1.36 -11.95
C LEU A 66 -11.41 1.37 -11.79
N LEU A 67 -12.07 2.32 -12.46
CA LEU A 67 -13.51 2.54 -12.47
C LEU A 67 -14.03 2.60 -13.93
N PRO A 68 -14.17 1.45 -14.62
CA PRO A 68 -14.66 1.41 -15.99
C PRO A 68 -16.06 2.03 -16.10
N GLY A 69 -16.26 2.89 -17.10
CA GLY A 69 -17.56 3.55 -17.37
C GLY A 69 -17.96 4.64 -16.37
N PHE A 70 -17.10 4.97 -15.39
CA PHE A 70 -17.38 6.03 -14.43
C PHE A 70 -16.76 7.36 -14.89
N SER A 71 -17.60 8.39 -15.01
CA SER A 71 -17.17 9.76 -15.29
C SER A 71 -17.69 10.69 -14.19
N PRO A 72 -16.85 11.08 -13.22
CA PRO A 72 -17.28 11.94 -12.12
C PRO A 72 -17.63 13.35 -12.61
N ARG A 73 -18.70 13.93 -12.07
CA ARG A 73 -19.12 15.32 -12.33
C ARG A 73 -18.43 16.31 -11.41
N ASP A 74 -18.09 15.87 -10.19
CA ASP A 74 -17.36 16.65 -9.20
C ASP A 74 -16.39 15.78 -8.37
N PRO A 75 -15.42 16.38 -7.65
CA PRO A 75 -14.47 15.64 -6.83
C PRO A 75 -15.10 14.84 -5.69
N SER A 76 -16.24 15.28 -5.15
CA SER A 76 -16.92 14.59 -4.06
C SER A 76 -17.55 13.27 -4.54
N GLU A 77 -18.15 13.28 -5.74
CA GLU A 77 -18.66 12.07 -6.40
C GLU A 77 -17.53 11.05 -6.65
N LEU A 78 -16.39 11.50 -7.16
CA LEU A 78 -15.21 10.66 -7.36
C LEU A 78 -14.73 10.04 -6.05
N MET A 79 -14.59 10.86 -4.99
CA MET A 79 -14.19 10.39 -3.66
C MET A 79 -15.18 9.41 -3.05
N GLY A 80 -16.48 9.67 -3.21
CA GLY A 80 -17.54 8.75 -2.80
C GLY A 80 -17.39 7.40 -3.50
N LYS A 81 -17.22 7.41 -4.82
CA LYS A 81 -17.10 6.19 -5.62
C LYS A 81 -15.85 5.39 -5.28
N LEU A 82 -14.70 6.05 -5.14
CA LEU A 82 -13.45 5.38 -4.76
C LEU A 82 -13.53 4.75 -3.36
N ARG A 83 -14.18 5.42 -2.39
CA ARG A 83 -14.42 4.85 -1.05
C ARG A 83 -15.33 3.61 -1.10
N GLN A 84 -16.40 3.66 -1.90
CA GLN A 84 -17.28 2.52 -2.10
C GLN A 84 -16.50 1.31 -2.64
N VAL A 85 -15.74 1.50 -3.71
CA VAL A 85 -15.00 0.42 -4.37
C VAL A 85 -13.86 -0.11 -3.49
N GLU A 86 -13.24 0.74 -2.67
CA GLU A 86 -12.27 0.28 -1.68
C GLU A 86 -12.92 -0.63 -0.63
N ALA A 87 -14.09 -0.27 -0.12
CA ALA A 87 -14.81 -1.09 0.86
C ALA A 87 -15.18 -2.47 0.27
N GLU A 88 -15.57 -2.52 -1.00
CA GLU A 88 -15.82 -3.76 -1.74
C GLU A 88 -14.54 -4.61 -1.85
N CYS A 89 -13.40 -4.00 -2.18
CA CYS A 89 -12.11 -4.69 -2.25
C CYS A 89 -11.67 -5.23 -0.88
N GLU A 90 -11.88 -4.47 0.20
CA GLU A 90 -11.57 -4.91 1.56
C GLU A 90 -12.48 -6.05 2.01
N LYS A 91 -13.77 -6.02 1.66
CA LYS A 91 -14.70 -7.13 1.90
C LYS A 91 -14.24 -8.40 1.17
N ALA A 92 -13.90 -8.28 -0.12
CA ALA A 92 -13.38 -9.39 -0.92
C ALA A 92 -12.07 -9.95 -0.35
N ARG A 93 -11.15 -9.09 0.10
CA ARG A 93 -9.89 -9.49 0.75
C ARG A 93 -10.14 -10.31 2.01
N ARG A 94 -11.07 -9.85 2.88
CA ARG A 94 -11.40 -10.53 4.14
C ARG A 94 -12.08 -11.87 3.91
N ALA A 95 -12.95 -11.93 2.91
CA ALA A 95 -13.64 -13.15 2.50
C ALA A 95 -12.71 -14.14 1.76
N LYS A 96 -11.47 -13.75 1.45
CA LYS A 96 -10.56 -14.51 0.56
C LYS A 96 -11.27 -14.90 -0.74
N ALA A 97 -12.08 -13.99 -1.28
CA ALA A 97 -12.87 -14.24 -2.47
C ALA A 97 -11.95 -14.58 -3.67
N THR A 98 -12.37 -15.53 -4.50
CA THR A 98 -11.61 -15.98 -5.68
C THR A 98 -11.36 -14.85 -6.69
N GLY A 99 -12.23 -13.85 -6.74
CA GLY A 99 -12.07 -12.64 -7.57
C GLY A 99 -11.26 -11.51 -6.94
N TYR A 100 -10.69 -11.69 -5.75
CA TYR A 100 -9.92 -10.64 -5.10
C TYR A 100 -8.58 -10.40 -5.83
N CYS A 101 -8.40 -9.17 -6.32
CA CYS A 101 -7.15 -8.72 -6.94
C CYS A 101 -6.45 -7.68 -6.06
N ALA A 102 -5.31 -8.05 -5.48
CA ALA A 102 -4.50 -7.15 -4.66
C ALA A 102 -3.96 -5.94 -5.45
N VAL A 103 -3.59 -6.14 -6.72
CA VAL A 103 -3.11 -5.06 -7.61
C VAL A 103 -4.20 -4.00 -7.80
N ARG A 104 -5.44 -4.42 -8.06
CA ARG A 104 -6.59 -3.51 -8.19
C ARG A 104 -6.84 -2.76 -6.87
N HIS A 105 -6.80 -3.46 -5.74
CA HIS A 105 -7.00 -2.83 -4.43
C HIS A 105 -5.91 -1.76 -4.17
N VAL A 106 -4.64 -2.07 -4.43
CA VAL A 106 -3.55 -1.09 -4.32
C VAL A 106 -3.79 0.11 -5.24
N GLY A 107 -4.25 -0.11 -6.48
CA GLY A 107 -4.58 0.98 -7.41
C GLY A 107 -5.69 1.91 -6.90
N ILE A 108 -6.75 1.35 -6.31
CA ILE A 108 -7.84 2.13 -5.69
C ILE A 108 -7.33 2.94 -4.49
N LEU A 109 -6.48 2.33 -3.65
CA LEU A 109 -5.86 3.02 -2.53
C LEU A 109 -4.92 4.14 -2.98
N ALA A 110 -4.15 3.92 -4.03
CA ALA A 110 -3.26 4.91 -4.62
C ALA A 110 -4.06 6.10 -5.17
N ALA A 111 -5.16 5.83 -5.89
CA ALA A 111 -6.07 6.86 -6.37
C ALA A 111 -6.67 7.67 -5.21
N LEU A 112 -7.15 7.02 -4.14
CA LEU A 112 -7.65 7.71 -2.95
C LEU A 112 -6.62 8.65 -2.31
N ILE A 113 -5.36 8.19 -2.20
CA ILE A 113 -4.28 9.00 -1.62
C ILE A 113 -3.96 10.20 -2.51
N ALA A 114 -3.77 9.96 -3.82
CA ALA A 114 -3.40 11.00 -4.76
C ALA A 114 -4.50 12.07 -4.89
N GLU A 115 -5.75 11.64 -4.98
CA GLU A 115 -6.89 12.53 -5.10
C GLU A 115 -7.19 13.32 -3.82
N ALA A 116 -6.94 12.75 -2.63
CA ALA A 116 -7.05 13.47 -1.37
C ALA A 116 -5.95 14.54 -1.21
N ALA A 117 -4.81 14.37 -1.87
CA ALA A 117 -3.72 15.36 -1.90
C ALA A 117 -3.89 16.41 -3.01
N ALA A 118 -4.74 16.15 -4.01
CA ALA A 118 -4.97 17.08 -5.11
C ALA A 118 -5.79 18.29 -4.65
N PRO A 119 -5.50 19.51 -5.15
CA PRO A 119 -6.29 20.70 -4.82
C PRO A 119 -7.74 20.49 -5.28
N THR A 120 -8.68 20.70 -4.35
CA THR A 120 -10.11 20.33 -4.38
C THR A 120 -10.95 20.93 -5.51
N ARG A 121 -10.34 21.62 -6.49
CA ARG A 121 -11.04 22.50 -7.43
C ARG A 121 -11.03 22.04 -8.90
N THR A 122 -10.21 21.06 -9.30
CA THR A 122 -10.08 20.74 -10.74
C THR A 122 -10.23 19.26 -11.05
N LEU A 123 -11.37 18.90 -11.66
CA LEU A 123 -11.50 17.64 -12.42
C LEU A 123 -10.67 17.64 -13.71
N ARG A 124 -10.05 18.77 -14.08
CA ARG A 124 -9.10 18.90 -15.19
C ARG A 124 -7.68 18.54 -14.75
N ALA A 125 -7.24 17.33 -15.05
CA ALA A 125 -5.83 16.92 -15.09
C ALA A 125 -5.68 15.83 -16.15
#